data_AF-A0A7Y2N3Y6-F1
#
_entry.id   AF-A0A7Y2N3Y6-F1
#
_cell.length_a   1.000
_cell.length_b   1.000
_cell.length_c   1.000
_cell.angle_alpha   90.00
_cell.angle_beta   90.00
_cell.angle_gamma   90.00
#
_symmetry.space_group_name_H-M   'P 1'
#
loop_
_entity.id
_entity.type
_entity.pdbx_description
1 polymer ?
#
loop_
_entity_poly.entity_id
_entity_poly.type
_entity_poly.pdbx_seq_one_letter_code
_entity_poly.pdbx_strand_id
1 'polypeptide(L)'
;MILESWSIALITCSAVVIIFGLVGAATSLRLLKHWNLGSDSELQIKLEERIWLVATLVQFGLVVQIISAILFIYAADYFATVLKGAMCAAGSLTANGYGLPALGFKLITIFAGSLWIMVHRLDIGSEDFPYTRLKSYLLLGMLPLLIGDGLLVVLYLVNLEPEIVTSCCGIIFGDAEAGGYS
;
A
#
# COMPACT_ATOMS: atom_id res chain seq x y z
N MET A 1 12.04 -16.79 -8.37
CA MET A 1 11.82 -15.34 -8.51
C MET A 1 11.88 -14.57 -7.17
N ILE A 2 11.60 -15.19 -6.00
CA ILE A 2 11.66 -14.47 -4.70
C ILE A 2 13.07 -13.98 -4.31
N LEU A 3 14.13 -14.68 -4.74
CA LEU A 3 15.52 -14.27 -4.48
C LEU A 3 16.06 -13.19 -5.43
N GLU A 4 15.26 -12.71 -6.38
CA GLU A 4 15.64 -11.58 -7.23
C GLU A 4 15.68 -10.29 -6.43
N SER A 5 16.61 -9.38 -6.77
CA SER A 5 16.77 -8.12 -6.04
C SER A 5 15.49 -7.27 -6.00
N TRP A 6 14.70 -7.29 -7.08
CA TRP A 6 13.40 -6.60 -7.17
C TRP A 6 12.39 -7.14 -6.16
N SER A 7 12.28 -8.47 -6.06
CA SER A 7 11.36 -9.16 -5.15
C SER A 7 11.69 -8.85 -3.69
N ILE A 8 12.98 -8.91 -3.33
CA ILE A 8 13.43 -8.60 -1.97
C ILE A 8 13.15 -7.13 -1.62
N ALA A 9 13.39 -6.21 -2.56
CA ALA A 9 13.11 -4.79 -2.36
C ALA A 9 11.61 -4.55 -2.11
N LEU A 10 10.73 -5.15 -2.91
CA LEU A 10 9.28 -5.04 -2.74
C LEU A 10 8.80 -5.57 -1.39
N ILE A 11 9.25 -6.76 -0.99
CA ILE A 11 8.89 -7.38 0.29
C ILE A 11 9.37 -6.51 1.45
N THR A 12 10.59 -5.95 1.34
CA THR A 12 11.15 -5.06 2.36
C THR A 12 10.33 -3.79 2.50
N CYS A 13 9.98 -3.14 1.39
CA CYS A 13 9.11 -1.95 1.41
C CYS A 13 7.75 -2.26 2.06
N SER A 14 7.08 -3.34 1.65
CA SER A 14 5.80 -3.73 2.23
C SER A 14 5.92 -4.05 3.73
N ALA A 15 6.98 -4.72 4.16
CA ALA A 15 7.22 -5.00 5.58
C ALA A 15 7.40 -3.71 6.40
N VAL A 16 8.21 -2.77 5.92
CA VAL A 16 8.44 -1.47 6.59
C VAL A 16 7.13 -0.70 6.75
N VAL A 17 6.32 -0.60 5.68
CA VAL A 17 5.05 0.14 5.74
C VAL A 17 4.04 -0.54 6.67
N ILE A 18 3.99 -1.88 6.70
CA ILE A 18 3.14 -2.63 7.65
C ILE A 18 3.58 -2.37 9.09
N ILE A 19 4.89 -2.35 9.38
CA ILE A 19 5.41 -2.04 10.73
C ILE A 19 4.99 -0.63 11.16
N PHE A 20 5.13 0.36 10.28
CA PHE A 20 4.68 1.74 10.57
C PHE A 20 3.17 1.80 10.81
N GLY A 21 2.38 1.08 10.00
CA GLY A 21 0.94 0.94 10.17
C GLY A 21 0.56 0.31 11.51
N LEU A 22 1.27 -0.74 11.95
CA LEU A 22 1.02 -1.42 13.23
C LEU A 22 1.29 -0.50 14.43
N VAL A 23 2.41 0.23 14.41
CA VAL A 23 2.74 1.20 15.47
C VAL A 23 1.71 2.32 15.52
N GLY A 24 1.29 2.82 14.35
CA GLY A 24 0.21 3.79 14.24
C GLY A 24 -1.10 3.26 14.80
N ALA A 25 -1.54 2.07 14.38
CA ALA A 25 -2.83 1.49 14.78
C ALA A 25 -2.88 1.21 16.30
N ALA A 26 -1.78 0.71 16.87
CA ALA A 26 -1.67 0.52 18.31
C ALA A 26 -1.81 1.85 19.08
N THR A 27 -1.25 2.94 18.54
CA THR A 27 -1.38 4.28 19.11
C THR A 27 -2.80 4.82 18.96
N SER A 28 -3.43 4.63 17.79
CA SER A 28 -4.82 5.02 17.54
C SER A 28 -5.82 4.31 18.46
N LEU A 29 -5.61 3.02 18.77
CA LEU A 29 -6.43 2.31 19.75
C LEU A 29 -6.31 2.89 21.16
N ARG A 30 -5.08 3.24 21.57
CA ARG A 30 -4.85 3.89 22.87
C ARG A 30 -5.52 5.26 22.93
N LEU A 31 -5.46 6.01 21.84
CA LEU A 31 -6.08 7.31 21.68
C LEU A 31 -7.61 7.20 21.81
N LEU A 32 -8.24 6.30 21.05
CA LEU A 32 -9.69 6.07 21.13
C LEU A 32 -10.17 5.69 22.53
N LYS A 33 -9.35 4.99 23.32
CA LYS A 33 -9.72 4.52 24.66
C LYS A 33 -9.51 5.55 25.77
N HIS A 34 -8.49 6.41 25.69
CA HIS A 34 -8.09 7.28 26.81
C HIS A 34 -8.14 8.78 26.50
N TRP A 35 -8.52 9.19 25.28
CA TRP A 35 -8.53 10.60 24.90
C TRP A 35 -9.55 11.43 25.71
N ASN A 36 -9.06 12.45 26.40
CA ASN A 36 -9.87 13.44 27.11
C ASN A 36 -9.29 14.85 26.93
N LEU A 37 -9.98 15.70 26.16
CA LEU A 37 -9.56 17.06 25.83
C LEU A 37 -9.41 17.99 27.05
N GLY A 38 -10.14 17.74 28.14
CA GLY A 38 -10.16 18.60 29.32
C GLY A 38 -9.19 18.16 30.44
N SER A 39 -8.25 17.25 30.17
CA SER A 39 -7.39 16.67 31.20
C SER A 39 -5.91 16.88 30.91
N ASP A 40 -5.24 17.70 31.72
CA ASP A 40 -3.78 17.92 31.68
C ASP A 40 -2.99 16.80 32.38
N SER A 41 -3.45 15.56 32.25
CA SER A 41 -2.75 14.42 32.85
C SER A 41 -1.46 14.09 32.08
N GLU A 42 -0.44 13.55 32.76
CA GLU A 42 0.79 13.09 32.09
C GLU A 42 0.52 12.07 30.96
N LEU A 43 -0.57 11.31 31.06
CA LEU A 43 -0.99 10.38 30.03
C LEU A 43 -1.42 11.10 28.75
N GLN A 44 -2.10 12.24 28.87
CA GLN A 44 -2.55 13.04 27.73
C GLN A 44 -1.36 13.68 27.00
N ILE A 45 -0.41 14.24 27.75
CA ILE A 45 0.83 14.82 27.18
C ILE A 45 1.63 13.76 26.40
N LYS A 46 1.77 12.55 26.95
CA LYS A 46 2.43 11.43 26.25
C LYS A 46 1.65 10.94 25.02
N LEU A 47 0.33 11.09 25.00
CA LEU A 47 -0.49 10.76 23.83
C LEU A 47 -0.32 11.79 22.70
N GLU A 48 -0.21 13.08 23.04
CA GLU A 48 0.05 14.15 22.10
C GLU A 48 1.41 14.00 21.42
N GLU A 49 2.47 13.73 22.19
CA GLU A 49 3.80 13.44 21.63
C GLU A 49 3.75 12.24 20.66
N ARG A 50 2.99 11.20 21.00
CA ARG A 50 2.81 10.04 20.13
C ARG A 50 2.02 10.36 18.86
N ILE A 51 1.09 11.32 18.86
CA ILE A 51 0.38 11.74 17.65
C ILE A 51 1.38 12.31 16.63
N TRP A 52 2.35 13.11 17.07
CA TRP A 52 3.42 13.63 16.21
C TRP A 52 4.29 12.52 15.64
N LEU A 53 4.69 11.55 16.48
CA LEU A 53 5.41 10.36 16.03
C LEU A 53 4.64 9.60 14.95
N VAL A 54 3.34 9.36 15.16
CA VAL A 54 2.49 8.66 14.19
C VAL A 54 2.36 9.45 12.89
N ALA A 55 2.22 10.77 12.96
CA ALA A 55 2.14 11.62 11.77
C ALA A 55 3.42 11.51 10.91
N THR A 56 4.59 11.54 11.55
CA THR A 56 5.87 11.32 10.88
C THR A 56 5.94 9.92 10.26
N LEU A 57 5.54 8.87 11.01
CA LEU A 57 5.53 7.49 10.50
C LEU A 57 4.60 7.32 9.28
N VAL A 58 3.41 7.95 9.28
CA VAL A 58 2.49 7.89 8.14
C VAL A 58 3.06 8.63 6.93
N GLN A 59 3.71 9.78 7.12
CA GLN A 59 4.37 10.51 6.04
C GLN A 59 5.51 9.69 5.42
N PHE A 60 6.40 9.12 6.23
CA PHE A 60 7.45 8.23 5.74
C PHE A 60 6.87 6.98 5.08
N GLY A 61 5.85 6.37 5.69
CA GLY A 61 5.15 5.21 5.12
C GLY A 61 4.56 5.50 3.74
N LEU A 62 3.98 6.69 3.54
CA LEU A 62 3.46 7.11 2.24
C LEU A 62 4.57 7.25 1.19
N VAL A 63 5.70 7.86 1.55
CA VAL A 63 6.86 7.96 0.64
C VAL A 63 7.38 6.58 0.25
N VAL A 64 7.53 5.67 1.22
CA VAL A 64 7.94 4.28 0.95
C VAL A 64 6.92 3.57 0.07
N GLN A 65 5.61 3.80 0.28
CA GLN A 65 4.56 3.19 -0.53
C GLN A 65 4.57 3.69 -1.98
N ILE A 66 4.84 4.98 -2.20
CA ILE A 66 5.01 5.56 -3.56
C ILE A 66 6.23 4.93 -4.25
N ILE A 67 7.36 4.85 -3.55
CA ILE A 67 8.57 4.18 -4.07
C ILE A 67 8.27 2.72 -4.39
N SER A 68 7.56 2.01 -3.50
CA SER A 68 7.15 0.62 -3.70
C SER A 68 6.27 0.44 -4.93
N ALA A 69 5.33 1.36 -5.20
CA ALA A 69 4.49 1.31 -6.39
C ALA A 69 5.29 1.49 -7.68
N ILE A 70 6.23 2.45 -7.70
CA ILE A 70 7.13 2.65 -8.84
C ILE A 70 8.01 1.40 -9.05
N LEU A 71 8.58 0.88 -7.96
CA LEU A 71 9.43 -0.30 -7.99
C LEU A 71 8.66 -1.54 -8.47
N PHE A 72 7.37 -1.64 -8.14
CA PHE A 72 6.51 -2.74 -8.59
C PHE A 72 6.29 -2.71 -10.11
N ILE A 73 6.12 -1.53 -10.69
CA ILE A 73 5.99 -1.36 -12.15
C ILE A 73 7.31 -1.74 -12.85
N TYR A 74 8.45 -1.28 -12.34
CA TYR A 74 9.76 -1.66 -12.89
C TYR A 74 10.05 -3.16 -12.73
N ALA A 75 9.67 -3.74 -11.60
CA ALA A 75 9.78 -5.19 -11.39
C ALA A 75 8.93 -5.96 -12.42
N ALA A 76 7.70 -5.51 -12.68
CA ALA A 76 6.84 -6.11 -13.70
C ALA A 76 7.41 -5.99 -15.12
N ASP A 77 8.04 -4.86 -15.45
CA ASP A 77 8.73 -4.69 -16.74
C ASP A 77 9.93 -5.63 -16.87
N TYR A 78 10.73 -5.77 -15.81
CA TYR A 78 11.84 -6.72 -15.77
C TYR A 78 11.34 -8.17 -15.90
N PHE A 79 10.29 -8.54 -15.16
CA PHE A 79 9.71 -9.89 -15.24
C PHE A 79 9.14 -10.19 -16.64
N ALA A 80 8.62 -9.20 -17.36
CA ALA A 80 8.17 -9.40 -18.74
C ALA A 80 9.30 -9.92 -19.65
N THR A 81 10.56 -9.53 -19.41
CA THR A 81 11.70 -10.05 -20.19
C THR A 81 12.05 -11.52 -19.90
N VAL A 82 11.61 -12.04 -18.75
CA VAL A 82 11.89 -13.40 -18.28
C VAL A 82 10.73 -14.35 -18.61
N LEU A 83 9.49 -13.85 -18.62
CA LEU A 83 8.29 -14.63 -18.90
C LEU A 83 8.09 -14.84 -20.41
N LYS A 84 7.73 -16.06 -20.81
CA LYS A 84 7.41 -16.37 -22.22
C LYS A 84 6.04 -15.78 -22.59
N GLY A 85 6.02 -14.87 -23.56
CA GLY A 85 4.80 -14.25 -24.09
C GLY A 85 4.48 -12.85 -23.53
N ALA A 86 5.21 -12.39 -22.51
CA ALA A 86 5.03 -11.06 -21.95
C ALA A 86 5.87 -10.04 -22.75
N MET A 87 5.24 -9.27 -23.64
CA MET A 87 5.93 -8.20 -24.38
C MET A 87 6.02 -6.89 -23.61
N CYS A 88 5.21 -6.73 -22.57
CA CYS A 88 5.03 -5.48 -21.85
C CYS A 88 4.80 -5.76 -20.34
N ALA A 89 5.06 -4.77 -19.48
CA ALA A 89 4.79 -4.88 -18.03
C ALA A 89 3.35 -5.30 -17.71
N ALA A 90 2.38 -4.89 -18.53
CA ALA A 90 0.98 -5.31 -18.38
C ALA A 90 0.80 -6.83 -18.57
N GLY A 91 1.57 -7.46 -19.46
CA GLY A 91 1.61 -8.91 -19.63
C GLY A 91 2.15 -9.62 -18.39
N SER A 92 3.18 -9.07 -17.75
CA SER A 92 3.69 -9.63 -16.48
C SER A 92 2.69 -9.46 -15.33
N LEU A 93 2.02 -8.30 -15.23
CA LEU A 93 1.04 -8.06 -14.17
C LEU A 93 -0.22 -8.93 -14.30
N THR A 94 -0.54 -9.36 -15.52
CA THR A 94 -1.66 -10.26 -15.82
C THR A 94 -1.26 -11.73 -15.90
N ALA A 95 0.02 -12.04 -15.69
CA ALA A 95 0.52 -13.42 -15.69
C ALA A 95 -0.14 -14.28 -14.61
N ASN A 96 -0.63 -13.66 -13.54
CA ASN A 96 -1.45 -14.30 -12.52
C ASN A 96 -2.59 -13.38 -12.06
N GLY A 97 -3.53 -13.93 -11.29
CA GLY A 97 -4.68 -13.18 -10.77
C GLY A 97 -4.36 -12.16 -9.67
N TYR A 98 -3.10 -12.00 -9.25
CA TYR A 98 -2.72 -11.17 -8.11
C TYR A 98 -2.01 -9.87 -8.48
N GLY A 99 -1.41 -9.77 -9.68
CA GLY A 99 -0.59 -8.62 -10.07
C GLY A 99 -1.40 -7.32 -10.21
N LEU A 100 -2.50 -7.35 -10.97
CA LEU A 100 -3.40 -6.19 -11.10
C LEU A 100 -4.02 -5.78 -9.75
N PRO A 101 -4.57 -6.72 -8.95
CA PRO A 101 -5.07 -6.39 -7.61
C PRO A 101 -4.00 -5.79 -6.70
N ALA A 102 -2.76 -6.30 -6.72
CA ALA A 102 -1.66 -5.73 -5.94
C ALA A 102 -1.41 -4.27 -6.32
N LEU A 103 -1.35 -3.95 -7.62
CA LEU A 103 -1.19 -2.57 -8.08
C LEU A 103 -2.36 -1.69 -7.61
N GLY A 104 -3.60 -2.19 -7.69
CA GLY A 104 -4.79 -1.51 -7.19
C GLY A 104 -4.70 -1.18 -5.70
N PHE A 105 -4.29 -2.15 -4.87
CA PHE A 105 -4.09 -1.93 -3.44
C PHE A 105 -2.98 -0.91 -3.15
N LYS A 106 -1.87 -0.92 -3.89
CA LYS A 106 -0.83 0.13 -3.78
C LYS A 106 -1.39 1.53 -4.04
N LEU A 107 -2.20 1.69 -5.09
CA LEU A 107 -2.79 2.98 -5.40
C LEU A 107 -3.79 3.42 -4.31
N ILE A 108 -4.70 2.53 -3.90
CA ILE A 108 -5.69 2.84 -2.86
C ILE A 108 -4.99 3.21 -1.54
N THR A 109 -3.93 2.50 -1.15
CA THR A 109 -3.15 2.81 0.06
C THR A 109 -2.47 4.18 -0.02
N ILE A 110 -1.93 4.57 -1.17
CA ILE A 110 -1.34 5.92 -1.40
C ILE A 110 -2.42 7.00 -1.25
N PHE A 111 -3.59 6.81 -1.87
CA PHE A 111 -4.70 7.76 -1.75
C PHE A 111 -5.22 7.85 -0.31
N ALA A 112 -5.40 6.72 0.37
CA ALA A 112 -5.83 6.68 1.77
C ALA A 112 -4.83 7.37 2.70
N GLY A 113 -3.52 7.15 2.49
CA GLY A 113 -2.47 7.82 3.26
C GLY A 113 -2.43 9.32 3.02
N SER A 114 -2.63 9.75 1.77
CA SER A 114 -2.70 11.17 1.42
C SER A 114 -3.92 11.85 2.06
N LEU A 115 -5.09 11.19 2.02
CA LEU A 115 -6.30 11.66 2.68
C LEU A 115 -6.09 11.79 4.20
N TRP A 116 -5.44 10.80 4.82
CA TRP A 116 -5.12 10.84 6.24
C TRP A 116 -4.24 12.04 6.60
N ILE A 117 -3.20 12.33 5.80
CA ILE A 117 -2.33 13.50 6.01
C ILE A 117 -3.12 14.81 5.90
N MET A 118 -4.04 14.91 4.94
CA MET A 118 -4.91 16.09 4.80
C MET A 118 -5.79 16.29 6.04
N VAL A 119 -6.44 15.22 6.52
CA VAL A 119 -7.23 15.28 7.76
C VAL A 119 -6.35 15.67 8.95
N HIS A 120 -5.13 15.13 9.05
CA HIS A 120 -4.20 15.47 10.11
C HIS A 120 -3.78 16.95 10.10
N ARG A 121 -3.55 17.53 8.92
CA ARG A 121 -3.24 18.97 8.79
C ARG A 121 -4.42 19.86 9.18
N LEU A 122 -5.65 19.46 8.87
CA LEU A 122 -6.86 20.16 9.28
C LEU A 122 -7.05 20.08 10.81
N ASP A 123 -6.76 18.92 11.41
CA ASP A 123 -6.89 18.69 12.85
C ASP A 123 -5.90 19.53 13.67
N ILE A 124 -4.64 19.66 13.24
CA ILE A 124 -3.65 20.54 13.88
C ILE A 124 -4.02 22.03 13.79
N GLY A 125 -4.77 22.41 12.75
CA GLY A 125 -5.20 23.81 12.55
C GLY A 125 -6.35 24.27 13.44
N SER A 126 -6.91 23.38 14.27
CA SER A 126 -8.10 23.67 15.10
C SER A 126 -7.77 23.46 16.58
N GLU A 127 -8.08 24.42 17.44
CA GLU A 127 -7.81 24.34 18.90
C GLU A 127 -8.57 23.17 19.57
N ASP A 128 -9.74 22.79 19.05
CA ASP A 128 -10.60 21.77 19.65
C ASP A 128 -10.29 20.32 19.21
N PHE A 129 -9.25 20.09 18.38
CA PHE A 129 -8.90 18.77 17.81
C PHE A 129 -10.12 17.90 17.38
N PRO A 130 -11.08 18.44 16.63
CA PRO A 130 -12.38 17.81 16.41
C PRO A 130 -12.30 16.50 15.63
N TYR A 131 -11.22 16.25 14.89
CA TYR A 131 -11.06 15.09 14.01
C TYR A 131 -10.19 13.97 14.62
N THR A 132 -9.86 14.07 15.90
CA THR A 132 -8.99 13.08 16.58
C THR A 132 -9.55 11.66 16.58
N ARG A 133 -10.87 11.48 16.62
CA ARG A 133 -11.50 10.15 16.50
C ARG A 133 -11.52 9.67 15.06
N LEU A 134 -11.83 10.55 14.11
CA LEU A 134 -11.87 10.22 12.69
C LEU A 134 -10.49 9.78 12.17
N LYS A 135 -9.41 10.50 12.51
CA LYS A 135 -8.04 10.12 12.13
C LYS A 135 -7.65 8.75 12.69
N SER A 136 -8.15 8.40 13.87
CA SER A 136 -7.88 7.13 14.53
C SER A 136 -8.58 5.96 13.84
N TYR A 137 -9.85 6.15 13.44
CA TYR A 137 -10.58 5.15 12.64
C TYR A 137 -9.98 4.96 11.25
N LEU A 138 -9.61 6.05 10.57
CA LEU A 138 -8.95 5.98 9.26
C LEU A 138 -7.65 5.18 9.34
N LEU A 139 -6.84 5.42 10.37
CA LEU A 139 -5.57 4.72 10.53
C LEU A 139 -5.76 3.25 10.90
N LEU A 140 -6.79 2.94 11.69
CA LEU A 140 -7.18 1.55 11.97
C LEU A 140 -7.64 0.82 10.70
N GLY A 141 -8.39 1.50 9.82
CA GLY A 141 -8.84 0.98 8.54
C GLY A 141 -7.73 0.85 7.50
N MET A 142 -6.68 1.67 7.56
CA MET A 142 -5.51 1.53 6.69
C MET A 142 -4.69 0.28 6.99
N LEU A 143 -4.64 -0.18 8.23
CA LEU A 143 -3.86 -1.36 8.61
C LEU A 143 -4.22 -2.63 7.80
N PRO A 144 -5.48 -3.09 7.74
CA PRO A 144 -5.83 -4.26 6.93
C PRO A 144 -5.57 -4.04 5.44
N LEU A 145 -5.66 -2.80 4.95
CA LEU A 145 -5.35 -2.46 3.57
C LEU A 145 -3.84 -2.62 3.25
N LEU A 146 -2.96 -2.19 4.17
CA LEU A 146 -1.51 -2.38 4.06
C LEU A 146 -1.11 -3.86 4.14
N ILE A 147 -1.76 -4.63 5.02
CA ILE A 147 -1.55 -6.09 5.11
C ILE A 147 -2.01 -6.77 3.81
N GLY A 148 -3.17 -6.36 3.27
CA GLY A 148 -3.68 -6.84 1.99
C GLY A 148 -2.72 -6.56 0.83
N ASP A 149 -2.14 -5.36 0.76
CA ASP A 149 -1.10 -5.00 -0.21
C ASP A 149 0.10 -5.95 -0.13
N GLY A 150 0.68 -6.10 1.07
CA GLY A 150 1.83 -6.97 1.27
C GLY A 150 1.54 -8.43 0.93
N LEU A 151 0.35 -8.93 1.29
CA LEU A 151 -0.07 -10.30 1.00
C LEU A 151 -0.26 -10.53 -0.50
N LEU A 152 -0.86 -9.58 -1.22
CA LEU A 152 -1.01 -9.66 -2.67
C LEU A 152 0.34 -9.62 -3.39
N VAL A 153 1.29 -8.80 -2.92
CA VAL A 153 2.66 -8.78 -3.47
C VAL A 153 3.36 -10.13 -3.26
N VAL A 154 3.26 -10.70 -2.06
CA VAL A 154 3.86 -12.02 -1.77
C VAL A 154 3.20 -13.10 -2.64
N LEU A 155 1.87 -13.13 -2.73
CA LEU A 155 1.15 -14.08 -3.58
C LEU A 155 1.49 -13.91 -5.05
N TYR A 156 1.62 -12.67 -5.53
CA TYR A 156 2.06 -12.38 -6.89
C TYR A 156 3.44 -12.98 -7.16
N LEU A 157 4.41 -12.77 -6.27
CA LEU A 157 5.79 -13.25 -6.44
C LEU A 157 5.93 -14.78 -6.30
N VAL A 158 5.12 -15.41 -5.44
CA VAL A 158 5.12 -16.87 -5.23
C VAL A 158 4.49 -17.60 -6.42
N ASN A 159 3.38 -17.08 -6.95
CA ASN A 159 2.66 -17.68 -8.09
C ASN A 159 3.18 -17.19 -9.44
N LEU A 160 4.35 -16.55 -9.48
CA LEU A 160 4.99 -16.15 -10.73
C LEU A 160 5.84 -17.32 -11.22
N GLU A 161 5.21 -18.20 -12.01
CA GLU A 161 5.87 -19.36 -12.60
C GLU A 161 6.42 -19.01 -14.00
N PRO A 162 7.71 -19.28 -14.29
CA PRO A 162 8.35 -18.92 -15.56
C PRO A 162 7.82 -19.67 -16.80
N GLU A 163 7.07 -20.75 -16.60
CA GLU A 163 6.60 -21.65 -17.67
C GLU A 163 5.19 -21.32 -18.20
N ILE A 164 4.51 -20.34 -17.61
CA ILE A 164 3.18 -19.92 -18.07
C ILE A 164 3.34 -19.07 -19.34
N VAL A 165 2.68 -19.48 -20.43
CA VAL A 165 2.56 -18.65 -21.64
C VAL A 165 1.56 -17.54 -21.33
N THR A 166 2.04 -16.34 -21.07
CA THR A 166 1.17 -15.18 -20.79
C THR A 166 0.51 -14.68 -22.07
N SER A 167 -0.75 -14.27 -21.99
CA SER A 167 -1.48 -13.66 -23.12
C SER A 167 -0.76 -12.40 -23.61
N CYS A 168 -0.53 -12.32 -24.93
CA CYS A 168 0.05 -11.14 -25.56
C CYS A 168 -0.81 -9.90 -25.29
N CYS A 169 -0.20 -8.71 -25.23
CA CYS A 169 -0.91 -7.44 -25.01
C CYS A 169 -2.05 -7.23 -26.06
N GLY A 170 -1.96 -7.86 -27.24
CA GLY A 170 -3.01 -7.86 -28.27
C GLY A 170 -4.28 -8.69 -27.99
N ILE A 171 -4.26 -9.67 -27.07
CA ILE A 171 -5.49 -10.35 -26.60
C ILE A 171 -6.11 -9.58 -25.43
N ILE A 172 -5.28 -8.91 -24.61
CA ILE A 172 -5.74 -8.11 -23.47
C ILE A 172 -6.43 -6.82 -23.93
N PHE A 173 -5.91 -6.19 -24.99
CA PHE A 173 -6.43 -4.94 -25.55
C PHE A 173 -7.10 -5.10 -26.92
N GLY A 174 -7.19 -6.33 -27.43
CA GLY A 174 -7.92 -6.63 -28.66
C GLY A 174 -9.42 -6.65 -28.38
N ASP A 175 -10.20 -5.92 -29.18
CA ASP A 175 -11.65 -5.97 -29.12
C ASP A 175 -12.12 -7.42 -29.28
N ALA A 176 -12.88 -7.92 -28.31
CA ALA A 176 -13.48 -9.25 -28.34
C ALA A 176 -14.51 -9.44 -29.49
N GLU A 177 -14.77 -8.40 -30.28
CA GLU A 177 -15.74 -8.41 -31.38
C GLU A 177 -15.13 -8.61 -32.78
N ALA A 178 -13.80 -8.62 -32.94
CA ALA A 178 -13.19 -8.87 -34.25
C ALA A 178 -12.68 -10.31 -34.36
N GLY A 179 -13.62 -11.26 -34.46
CA GLY A 179 -13.35 -12.58 -35.03
C GLY A 179 -12.94 -12.45 -36.50
N GLY A 180 -11.67 -12.11 -36.73
CA GLY A 180 -11.06 -11.97 -38.05
C GLY A 180 -10.03 -13.05 -38.29
N TYR A 181 -10.50 -14.27 -38.60
CA TYR A 181 -9.69 -15.20 -39.40
C TYR A 181 -9.86 -14.77 -40.86
N SER A 182 -8.83 -14.18 -41.44
CA SER A 182 -8.57 -14.25 -42.88
C SER A 182 -7.37 -15.14 -43.12
#